data_AF-A0A377FMY4-F1
#
_entry.id   AF-A0A377FMY4-F1
#
_cell.length_a   1.000
_cell.length_b   1.000
_cell.length_c   1.000
_cell.angle_alpha   90.00
_cell.angle_beta   90.00
_cell.angle_gamma   90.00
#
_symmetry.space_group_name_H-M   'P 1'
#
loop_
_entity.id
_entity.type
_entity.pdbx_description
1 polymer ?
#
loop_
_entity_poly.entity_id
_entity_poly.type
_entity_poly.pdbx_seq_one_letter_code
_entity_poly.pdbx_strand_id
1 'polypeptide(L)'
;MRAKESNEINNKELKENIADVAIGLLEEGSDYNELAYTKVEFGYLFDIDDHGIEALLKVITDKTTAYFAVQGTSMMRLNFSDELFNTTVEGFMNFHG
;
A
#
# COMPACT_ATOMS: atom_id res chain seq x y z
N MET A 1 -6.25 -26.77 -3.94
CA MET A 1 -6.34 -26.06 -2.65
C MET A 1 -6.10 -24.58 -2.95
N ARG A 2 -6.87 -23.66 -2.34
CA ARG A 2 -6.47 -22.25 -2.34
C ARG A 2 -5.14 -22.14 -1.58
N ALA A 3 -4.25 -21.25 -2.02
CA ALA A 3 -3.07 -20.91 -1.23
C ALA A 3 -3.52 -20.46 0.16
N LYS A 4 -2.72 -20.76 1.18
CA LYS A 4 -2.99 -20.23 2.51
C LYS A 4 -2.64 -18.74 2.49
N GLU A 5 -3.46 -17.93 3.12
CA GLU A 5 -3.24 -16.49 3.23
C GLU A 5 -3.45 -16.05 4.68
N SER A 6 -2.69 -15.05 5.13
CA SER A 6 -2.90 -14.38 6.41
C SER A 6 -3.15 -12.90 6.20
N ASN A 7 -4.18 -12.38 6.87
CA ASN A 7 -4.45 -10.94 6.90
C ASN A 7 -3.50 -10.29 7.91
N GLU A 8 -2.57 -9.49 7.40
CA GLU A 8 -1.51 -8.83 8.17
C GLU A 8 -1.82 -7.33 8.39
N ILE A 9 -3.06 -6.87 8.18
CA ILE A 9 -3.42 -5.44 8.28
C ILE A 9 -3.15 -4.81 9.66
N ASN A 10 -3.01 -5.63 10.70
CA ASN A 10 -2.68 -5.22 12.07
C ASN A 10 -1.21 -5.46 12.43
N ASN A 11 -0.40 -5.97 11.52
CA ASN A 11 1.04 -6.19 11.71
C ASN A 11 1.77 -4.84 11.60
N LYS A 12 2.08 -4.25 12.76
CA LYS A 12 2.68 -2.92 12.85
C LYS A 12 4.05 -2.86 12.17
N GLU A 13 4.93 -3.81 12.48
CA GLU A 13 6.31 -3.84 11.97
C GLU A 13 6.32 -3.95 10.43
N LEU A 14 5.49 -4.83 9.88
CA LEU A 14 5.37 -4.97 8.43
C LEU A 14 4.85 -3.68 7.77
N LYS A 15 3.87 -3.02 8.38
CA LYS A 15 3.35 -1.74 7.86
C LYS A 15 4.39 -0.63 7.90
N GLU A 16 5.18 -0.54 8.97
CA GLU A 16 6.27 0.43 9.08
C GLU A 16 7.33 0.18 8.01
N ASN A 17 7.77 -1.07 7.83
CA ASN A 17 8.76 -1.42 6.79
C ASN A 17 8.26 -1.08 5.37
N ILE A 18 7.00 -1.40 5.06
CA ILE A 18 6.42 -1.06 3.75
C ILE A 18 6.25 0.45 3.60
N ALA A 19 5.81 1.14 4.65
CA ALA A 19 5.64 2.59 4.64
C ALA A 19 6.97 3.33 4.40
N ASP A 20 8.05 2.90 5.05
CA ASP A 20 9.38 3.48 4.89
C ASP A 20 9.87 3.37 3.44
N VAL A 21 9.66 2.22 2.80
CA VAL A 21 9.97 2.03 1.37
C VAL A 21 9.12 2.95 0.50
N ALA A 22 7.81 3.05 0.75
CA ALA A 22 6.91 3.89 -0.04
C ALA A 22 7.26 5.38 0.08
N ILE A 23 7.59 5.86 1.29
CA ILE A 23 8.04 7.24 1.53
C ILE A 23 9.38 7.50 0.83
N GLY A 24 10.31 6.54 0.86
CA GLY A 24 11.60 6.64 0.18
C GLY A 24 11.52 6.71 -1.36
N LEU A 25 10.36 6.38 -1.94
CA LEU A 25 10.09 6.49 -3.38
C LEU A 25 9.42 7.81 -3.77
N LEU A 26 9.11 8.69 -2.81
CA LEU A 26 8.55 10.00 -3.10
C LEU A 26 9.64 10.98 -3.54
N GLU A 27 9.26 11.89 -4.44
CA GLU A 27 10.15 12.92 -4.98
C GLU A 27 9.79 14.31 -4.44
N GLU A 28 10.76 14.99 -3.83
CA GLU A 28 10.61 16.40 -3.41
C GLU A 28 10.28 17.29 -4.62
N GLY A 29 9.37 18.24 -4.44
CA GLY A 29 8.91 19.13 -5.49
C GLY A 29 7.88 18.52 -6.45
N SER A 30 7.74 17.19 -6.47
CA SER A 30 6.66 16.49 -7.20
C SER A 30 5.57 16.03 -6.21
N ASP A 31 5.98 15.26 -5.21
CA ASP A 31 5.10 14.56 -4.29
C ASP A 31 4.94 15.25 -2.95
N TYR A 32 5.95 15.99 -2.52
CA TYR A 32 5.93 16.73 -1.26
C TYR A 32 6.79 17.98 -1.37
N ASN A 33 6.61 18.93 -0.45
CA ASN A 33 7.59 19.99 -0.25
C ASN A 33 8.32 19.81 1.09
N GLU A 34 7.57 19.47 2.15
CA GLU A 34 8.15 19.38 3.52
C GLU A 34 7.83 18.06 4.24
N LEU A 35 7.10 17.13 3.59
CA LEU A 35 6.54 15.90 4.21
C LEU A 35 5.68 16.19 5.46
N ALA A 36 5.21 17.42 5.64
CA ALA A 36 4.40 17.81 6.77
C ALA A 36 3.08 17.04 6.78
N TYR A 37 2.69 16.52 7.95
CA TYR A 37 1.45 15.76 8.15
C TYR A 37 1.33 14.51 7.28
N THR A 38 2.45 13.93 6.86
CA THR A 38 2.46 12.71 6.03
C THR A 38 1.75 11.56 6.74
N LYS A 39 0.87 10.87 6.02
CA LYS A 39 0.14 9.68 6.49
C LYS A 39 0.28 8.56 5.49
N VAL A 40 0.37 7.33 6.01
CA VAL A 40 0.29 6.12 5.19
C VAL A 40 -0.97 5.36 5.58
N GLU A 41 -1.82 5.10 4.60
CA GLU A 41 -3.07 4.37 4.78
C GLU A 41 -3.03 3.09 3.94
N PHE A 42 -3.22 1.95 4.61
CA PHE A 42 -3.29 0.65 3.96
C PHE A 42 -4.75 0.33 3.66
N GLY A 43 -5.03 -0.03 2.40
CA GLY A 43 -6.31 -0.57 2.00
C GLY A 43 -6.43 -2.05 2.36
N TYR A 44 -5.41 -2.84 2.03
CA TYR A 44 -5.24 -4.22 2.47
C TYR A 44 -3.76 -4.59 2.60
N LEU A 45 -3.49 -5.66 3.35
CA LEU A 45 -2.16 -6.23 3.53
C LEU A 45 -2.28 -7.71 3.87
N PHE A 46 -1.80 -8.58 2.99
CA PHE A 46 -1.86 -10.03 3.13
C PHE A 46 -0.49 -10.65 2.87
N ASP A 47 -0.20 -11.74 3.57
CA ASP A 47 0.89 -12.66 3.22
C ASP A 47 0.24 -13.92 2.60
N ILE A 48 0.58 -14.21 1.36
CA ILE A 48 -0.02 -15.30 0.57
C ILE A 48 1.06 -16.33 0.27
N ASP A 49 0.85 -17.58 0.68
CA ASP A 49 1.77 -18.69 0.40
C ASP A 49 2.08 -18.75 -1.12
N ASP A 50 3.36 -18.93 -1.46
CA ASP A 50 3.91 -18.96 -2.83
C ASP A 50 3.83 -17.64 -3.65
N HIS A 51 3.26 -16.56 -3.09
CA HIS A 51 3.17 -15.24 -3.74
C HIS A 51 3.85 -14.12 -2.93
N GLY A 52 3.91 -14.27 -1.61
CA GLY A 52 4.52 -13.34 -0.67
C GLY A 52 3.55 -12.22 -0.27
N ILE A 53 4.11 -11.05 0.07
CA ILE A 53 3.31 -9.92 0.51
C ILE A 53 2.52 -9.32 -0.65
N GLU A 54 1.22 -9.18 -0.46
CA GLU A 54 0.33 -8.42 -1.33
C GLU A 54 -0.32 -7.28 -0.54
N ALA A 55 -0.07 -6.04 -0.96
CA ALA A 55 -0.59 -4.86 -0.26
C ALA A 55 -0.97 -3.75 -1.24
N LEU A 56 -1.98 -2.97 -0.88
CA LEU A 56 -2.33 -1.73 -1.55
C LEU A 56 -2.39 -0.62 -0.50
N LEU A 57 -1.63 0.44 -0.72
CA LEU A 57 -1.49 1.56 0.21
C LEU A 57 -1.44 2.90 -0.52
N LYS A 58 -1.75 3.96 0.23
CA LYS A 58 -1.56 5.34 -0.22
C LYS A 58 -0.76 6.14 0.79
N VAL A 59 0.09 7.02 0.29
CA VAL A 59 0.86 7.98 1.07
C VAL A 59 0.32 9.37 0.76
N ILE A 60 -0.23 10.01 1.79
CA ILE A 60 -0.80 11.36 1.72
C ILE A 60 0.23 12.32 2.28
N THR A 61 0.60 13.34 1.52
CA THR A 61 1.59 14.36 1.88
C THR A 61 0.96 15.75 1.96
N ASP A 62 1.80 16.79 2.11
CA ASP A 62 1.41 18.19 2.02
C ASP A 62 1.01 18.65 0.60
N LYS A 63 1.26 17.83 -0.42
CA LYS A 63 1.10 18.21 -1.84
C LYS A 63 0.23 17.26 -2.64
N THR A 64 0.33 15.95 -2.41
CA THR A 64 -0.40 14.96 -3.21
C THR A 64 -0.71 13.70 -2.40
N THR A 65 -1.48 12.81 -3.04
CA THR A 65 -1.63 11.42 -2.61
C THR A 65 -0.96 10.53 -3.65
N ALA A 66 0.05 9.76 -3.23
CA ALA A 66 0.70 8.76 -4.05
C ALA A 66 0.19 7.36 -3.67
N TYR A 67 -0.01 6.49 -4.65
CA TYR A 67 -0.57 5.16 -4.46
C TYR A 67 0.46 4.10 -4.83
N PHE A 68 0.51 3.01 -4.07
CA PHE A 68 1.49 1.95 -4.25
C PHE A 68 0.85 0.58 -4.08
N ALA A 69 1.34 -0.38 -4.85
CA ALA A 69 1.10 -1.80 -4.63
C ALA A 69 2.41 -2.49 -4.24
N VAL A 70 2.31 -3.45 -3.32
CA VAL A 70 3.34 -4.44 -3.03
C VAL A 70 2.90 -5.77 -3.62
N GLN A 71 3.79 -6.43 -4.36
CA GLN A 71 3.57 -7.77 -4.88
C GLN A 71 4.86 -8.60 -4.71
N GLY A 72 4.80 -9.55 -3.78
CA GLY A 72 5.95 -10.34 -3.37
C GLY A 72 7.04 -9.47 -2.74
N THR A 73 8.13 -9.25 -3.49
CA THR A 73 9.28 -8.43 -3.05
C THR A 73 9.36 -7.07 -3.74
N SER A 74 8.42 -6.77 -4.64
CA SER A 74 8.43 -5.56 -5.45
C SER A 74 7.40 -4.56 -4.96
N MET A 75 7.76 -3.28 -4.97
CA MET A 75 6.84 -2.16 -4.80
C MET A 75 6.71 -1.39 -6.10
N MET A 76 5.48 -1.07 -6.48
CA MET A 76 5.17 -0.32 -7.69
C MET A 76 4.32 0.90 -7.34
N ARG A 77 4.69 2.05 -7.92
CA ARG A 77 3.85 3.24 -7.88
C ARG A 77 2.73 3.13 -8.91
N LEU A 78 1.52 3.51 -8.52
CA LEU A 78 0.32 3.39 -9.33
C LEU A 78 -0.19 4.76 -9.79
N ASN A 79 -0.73 4.81 -11.00
CA ASN A 79 -1.49 5.96 -11.49
C ASN A 79 -2.97 5.80 -11.11
N PHE A 80 -3.27 6.01 -9.83
CA PHE A 80 -4.60 5.80 -9.24
C PHE A 80 -5.27 7.13 -8.85
N SER A 81 -6.59 7.08 -8.78
CA SER A 81 -7.42 8.02 -8.01
C SER A 81 -7.86 7.37 -6.69
N ASP A 82 -8.38 8.15 -5.74
CA ASP A 82 -8.96 7.60 -4.51
C ASP A 82 -10.14 6.65 -4.81
N GLU A 83 -10.93 6.92 -5.86
CA GLU A 83 -12.02 6.04 -6.30
C GLU A 83 -11.48 4.68 -6.74
N LEU A 84 -10.47 4.67 -7.63
CA LEU A 84 -9.87 3.43 -8.11
C LEU A 84 -9.18 2.65 -6.97
N PHE A 85 -8.55 3.36 -6.04
CA PHE A 85 -8.01 2.76 -4.82
C PHE A 85 -9.11 2.06 -4.03
N ASN A 86 -10.20 2.75 -3.68
CA ASN A 86 -11.29 2.19 -2.87
C ASN A 86 -11.96 1.00 -3.57
N THR A 87 -12.26 1.11 -4.87
CA THR A 87 -12.86 0.00 -5.62
C THR A 87 -11.92 -1.21 -5.72
N THR A 88 -10.61 -0.98 -5.81
CA THR A 88 -9.64 -2.09 -5.81
C THR A 88 -9.57 -2.77 -4.44
N VAL A 89 -9.59 -1.99 -3.35
CA VAL A 89 -9.65 -2.54 -1.98
C VAL A 89 -10.91 -3.35 -1.78
N GLU A 90 -12.08 -2.81 -2.13
CA GLU A 90 -13.37 -3.51 -2.03
C GLU A 90 -13.37 -4.79 -2.87
N GLY A 91 -12.88 -4.71 -4.11
CA GLY A 91 -12.73 -5.86 -4.99
C GLY A 91 -11.90 -6.97 -4.36
N PHE A 92 -10.70 -6.64 -3.84
CA PHE A 92 -9.83 -7.59 -3.17
C PHE A 92 -10.49 -8.20 -1.93
N MET A 93 -11.06 -7.38 -1.04
CA MET A 93 -11.71 -7.85 0.18
C MET A 93 -12.95 -8.72 -0.10
N ASN A 94 -13.64 -8.54 -1.23
CA ASN A 94 -14.73 -9.45 -1.61
C ASN A 94 -14.25 -10.85 -2.02
N PHE A 95 -12.99 -10.99 -2.45
CA PHE A 95 -12.40 -12.28 -2.83
C PHE A 95 -11.70 -13.00 -1.66
N HIS A 96 -11.12 -12.23 -0.74
CA HIS A 96 -10.22 -12.69 0.34
C HIS A 96 -10.74 -12.42 1.77
N GLY A 97 -11.83 -11.68 1.91
CA GLY A 97 -12.47 -11.32 3.20
C GLY A 97 -13.46 -12.35 3.71
#